data_AF-A0A166BCM8-F1
#
_entry.id   AF-A0A166BCM8-F1
#
_cell.length_a   1.000
_cell.length_b   1.000
_cell.length_c   1.000
_cell.angle_alpha   90.00
_cell.angle_beta   90.00
_cell.angle_gamma   90.00
#
_symmetry.space_group_name_H-M   'P 1'
#
loop_
_entity.id
_entity.type
_entity.pdbx_description
1 polymer ?
#
loop_
_entity_poly.entity_id
_entity_poly.type
_entity_poly.pdbx_seq_one_letter_code
_entity_poly.pdbx_strand_id
1 'polypeptide(L)'
;MSSNGLPAGFRWVHASNGSIPPDAVVAGKDKSGEVLHVARVSAGNRATDIGKCGSHLRGAVTASGGREHFHNNYEVLCGRSPNLKWVEHTGAFDLTKLSAGHAPIIGGKDSNGATLFITRIRMGSSDAAQSRSTSIGVQPGKVSALMQGASAAFNGQEYTAQKYEVLVHEYEGFSWIQIHRDPIPSGAIPAGHENGNTLYVARAFFIAGGPGGQKSIQVGKAGPHIKGASFSYGKGYGEILKDDVEIFVGDSSKVKWVSHSGPAEFDDIKGNPVLGGMDFGSHTLFIARVPYNDDLQVGKASVALLEGMHFSYSGQEIMRNDYEIMCYK
;
A
#
# COMPACT_ATOMS: atom_id res chain seq x y z
N MET A 1 7.29 0.81 20.14
CA MET A 1 6.09 0.47 19.37
C MET A 1 5.82 1.62 18.41
N SER A 2 5.58 1.35 17.14
CA SER A 2 5.27 2.38 16.15
C SER A 2 3.83 2.22 15.68
N SER A 3 3.08 3.32 15.57
CA SER A 3 1.74 3.38 14.97
C SER A 3 1.72 4.19 13.67
N ASN A 4 2.87 4.65 13.21
CA ASN A 4 2.98 5.39 11.96
C ASN A 4 2.66 4.46 10.77
N GLY A 5 2.09 5.04 9.72
CA GLY A 5 1.70 4.30 8.51
C GLY A 5 0.58 3.27 8.71
N LEU A 6 -0.07 3.25 9.88
CA LEU A 6 -1.10 2.27 10.23
C LEU A 6 -2.45 2.94 10.57
N PRO A 7 -3.57 2.22 10.39
CA PRO A 7 -4.87 2.64 10.91
C PRO A 7 -4.83 2.91 12.43
N ALA A 8 -5.65 3.85 12.89
CA ALA A 8 -5.78 4.15 14.30
C ALA A 8 -6.08 2.86 15.11
N GLY A 9 -5.41 2.70 16.25
CA GLY A 9 -5.54 1.51 17.11
C GLY A 9 -4.62 0.33 16.74
N PHE A 10 -3.91 0.40 15.61
CA PHE A 10 -2.88 -0.57 15.24
C PHE A 10 -1.48 -0.06 15.52
N ARG A 11 -0.57 -0.99 15.82
CA ARG A 11 0.85 -0.71 16.06
C ARG A 11 1.71 -1.93 15.82
N TRP A 12 2.97 -1.70 15.48
CA TRP A 12 4.03 -2.70 15.53
C TRP A 12 4.61 -2.75 16.94
N VAL A 13 4.62 -3.94 17.55
CA VAL A 13 5.14 -4.19 18.90
C VAL A 13 6.36 -5.08 18.81
N HIS A 14 7.48 -4.60 19.34
CA HIS A 14 8.71 -5.38 19.42
C HIS A 14 8.49 -6.65 20.25
N ALA A 15 9.02 -7.77 19.75
CA ALA A 15 8.92 -9.08 20.35
C ALA A 15 10.20 -9.87 20.05
N SER A 16 10.48 -10.87 20.89
CA SER A 16 11.63 -11.74 20.66
C SER A 16 11.42 -13.15 21.20
N ASN A 17 12.22 -14.10 20.70
CA ASN A 17 12.32 -15.46 21.25
C ASN A 17 10.96 -16.19 21.39
N GLY A 18 10.06 -16.00 20.42
CA GLY A 18 8.74 -16.63 20.39
C GLY A 18 7.66 -15.91 21.22
N SER A 19 7.99 -14.78 21.87
CA SER A 19 7.00 -13.98 22.60
C SER A 19 5.91 -13.45 21.66
N ILE A 20 4.65 -13.54 22.07
CA ILE A 20 3.50 -12.96 21.36
C ILE A 20 2.87 -11.90 22.25
N PRO A 21 2.89 -10.60 21.85
CA PRO A 21 2.25 -9.54 22.61
C PRO A 21 0.72 -9.70 22.69
N PRO A 22 0.07 -9.13 23.73
CA PRO A 22 -1.38 -9.02 23.76
C PRO A 22 -1.94 -8.32 22.53
N ASP A 23 -3.13 -8.75 22.11
CA ASP A 23 -3.86 -8.21 20.94
C ASP A 23 -3.13 -8.35 19.59
N ALA A 24 -2.18 -9.31 19.49
CA ALA A 24 -1.57 -9.67 18.22
C ALA A 24 -2.62 -10.11 17.18
N VAL A 25 -2.56 -9.53 15.98
CA VAL A 25 -3.47 -9.84 14.89
C VAL A 25 -3.28 -11.29 14.46
N VAL A 26 -4.34 -12.09 14.60
CA VAL A 26 -4.36 -13.47 14.12
C VAL A 26 -4.45 -13.46 12.60
N ALA A 27 -3.47 -14.07 11.94
CA ALA A 27 -3.34 -14.09 10.49
C ALA A 27 -3.48 -15.49 9.89
N GLY A 28 -3.48 -16.54 10.70
CA GLY A 28 -3.72 -17.88 10.23
C GLY A 28 -3.51 -18.93 11.31
N LYS A 29 -3.40 -20.17 10.85
CA LYS A 29 -3.07 -21.34 11.68
C LYS A 29 -2.08 -22.21 10.91
N ASP A 30 -1.14 -22.80 11.61
CA ASP A 30 -0.21 -23.74 10.99
C ASP A 30 -0.93 -25.08 10.66
N LYS A 31 -0.14 -26.10 10.26
CA LYS A 31 -0.66 -27.46 9.99
C LYS A 31 -1.09 -28.24 11.23
N SER A 32 -0.52 -27.94 12.41
CA SER A 32 -0.92 -28.52 13.69
C SER A 32 -2.19 -27.85 14.26
N GLY A 33 -2.55 -26.69 13.72
CA GLY A 33 -3.69 -25.86 14.16
C GLY A 33 -3.28 -24.73 15.09
N GLU A 34 -1.97 -24.57 15.35
CA GLU A 34 -1.44 -23.52 16.20
C GLU A 34 -1.58 -22.15 15.55
N VAL A 35 -1.91 -21.13 16.34
CA VAL A 35 -2.21 -19.79 15.85
C VAL A 35 -0.93 -19.12 15.33
N LEU A 36 -1.08 -18.44 14.19
CA LEU A 36 -0.05 -17.61 13.57
C LEU A 36 -0.50 -16.15 13.54
N HIS A 37 0.46 -15.25 13.76
CA HIS A 37 0.29 -13.80 13.77
C HIS A 37 1.16 -13.14 12.70
N VAL A 38 0.81 -11.91 12.31
CA VAL A 38 1.64 -11.12 11.40
C VAL A 38 2.92 -10.67 12.12
N ALA A 39 4.07 -10.99 11.53
CA ALA A 39 5.36 -10.48 11.97
C ALA A 39 6.03 -9.67 10.85
N ARG A 40 6.83 -8.67 11.23
CA ARG A 40 7.79 -8.05 10.32
C ARG A 40 9.18 -8.02 10.94
N VAL A 41 10.21 -8.00 10.10
CA VAL A 41 11.61 -8.06 10.49
C VAL A 41 12.45 -7.08 9.69
N SER A 42 13.33 -6.32 10.34
CA SER A 42 14.35 -5.55 9.63
C SER A 42 15.40 -6.50 9.06
N ALA A 43 15.44 -6.62 7.73
CA ALA A 43 16.28 -7.59 7.02
C ALA A 43 17.63 -7.00 6.53
N GLY A 44 18.05 -5.86 7.10
CA GLY A 44 19.23 -5.11 6.65
C GLY A 44 18.97 -4.28 5.38
N ASN A 45 19.91 -3.41 5.00
CA ASN A 45 19.78 -2.51 3.83
C ASN A 45 18.46 -1.72 3.79
N ARG A 46 17.95 -1.32 4.97
CA ARG A 46 16.65 -0.66 5.16
C ARG A 46 15.43 -1.49 4.73
N ALA A 47 15.58 -2.76 4.35
CA ALA A 47 14.47 -3.65 4.05
C ALA A 47 13.72 -4.05 5.34
N THR A 48 12.40 -4.16 5.21
CA THR A 48 11.50 -4.65 6.26
C THR A 48 10.67 -5.77 5.65
N ASP A 49 10.99 -7.01 6.00
CA ASP A 49 10.33 -8.19 5.45
C ASP A 49 9.13 -8.59 6.32
N ILE A 50 8.13 -9.25 5.73
CA ILE A 50 6.89 -9.68 6.40
C ILE A 50 6.84 -11.20 6.43
N GLY A 51 6.31 -11.75 7.51
CA GLY A 51 6.07 -13.17 7.64
C GLY A 51 5.17 -13.47 8.83
N LYS A 52 5.51 -14.53 9.55
CA LYS A 52 4.68 -15.11 10.61
C LYS A 52 5.45 -15.26 11.91
N CYS A 53 4.73 -15.22 13.03
CA CYS A 53 5.21 -15.69 14.33
C CYS A 53 4.08 -16.46 15.04
N GLY A 54 4.42 -17.23 16.06
CA GLY A 54 3.48 -17.98 16.89
C GLY A 54 4.19 -18.46 18.16
N SER A 55 3.43 -18.73 19.22
CA SER A 55 3.99 -19.16 20.52
C SER A 55 4.75 -20.49 20.45
N HIS A 56 4.47 -21.30 19.42
CA HIS A 56 5.12 -22.58 19.13
C HIS A 56 6.38 -22.43 18.28
N LEU A 57 6.59 -21.25 17.69
CA LEU A 57 7.79 -20.90 16.95
C LEU A 57 8.80 -20.24 17.90
N ARG A 58 10.09 -20.44 17.65
CA ARG A 58 11.16 -19.83 18.45
C ARG A 58 11.36 -18.33 18.18
N GLY A 59 10.59 -17.75 17.24
CA GLY A 59 10.78 -16.40 16.72
C GLY A 59 9.88 -16.14 15.49
N ALA A 60 10.20 -15.09 14.73
CA ALA A 60 9.53 -14.82 13.46
C ALA A 60 10.18 -15.62 12.32
N VAL A 61 9.37 -15.95 11.32
CA VAL A 61 9.79 -16.63 10.10
C VAL A 61 9.31 -15.81 8.89
N THR A 62 10.24 -15.37 8.06
CA THR A 62 9.95 -14.73 6.77
C THR A 62 10.39 -15.64 5.61
N ALA A 63 9.96 -15.35 4.39
CA ALA A 63 10.35 -16.12 3.21
C ALA A 63 10.93 -15.21 2.13
N SER A 64 12.11 -15.55 1.61
CA SER A 64 12.73 -14.85 0.49
C SER A 64 13.81 -15.71 -0.17
N GLY A 65 14.00 -15.54 -1.47
CA GLY A 65 15.04 -16.25 -2.23
C GLY A 65 14.86 -17.78 -2.25
N GLY A 66 13.62 -18.26 -2.20
CA GLY A 66 13.29 -19.68 -2.22
C GLY A 66 13.36 -20.38 -0.86
N ARG A 67 13.66 -19.66 0.23
CA ARG A 67 13.90 -20.24 1.56
C ARG A 67 13.18 -19.49 2.67
N GLU A 68 12.97 -20.17 3.79
CA GLU A 68 12.56 -19.54 5.04
C GLU A 68 13.77 -18.96 5.80
N HIS A 69 13.56 -17.83 6.45
CA HIS A 69 14.54 -17.15 7.29
C HIS A 69 13.98 -16.99 8.69
N PHE A 70 14.75 -17.41 9.69
CA PHE A 70 14.37 -17.36 11.08
C PHE A 70 14.98 -16.15 11.79
N HIS A 71 14.18 -15.48 12.61
CA HIS A 71 14.57 -14.23 13.27
C HIS A 71 14.16 -14.21 14.74
N ASN A 72 15.14 -14.00 15.62
CA ASN A 72 14.91 -13.90 17.06
C ASN A 72 14.27 -12.58 17.49
N ASN A 73 14.52 -11.50 16.76
CA ASN A 73 14.01 -10.16 17.05
C ASN A 73 13.10 -9.72 15.90
N TYR A 74 11.89 -9.29 16.24
CA TYR A 74 10.87 -8.96 15.25
C TYR A 74 9.85 -7.99 15.84
N GLU A 75 8.91 -7.55 15.01
CA GLU A 75 7.74 -6.82 15.46
C GLU A 75 6.48 -7.58 15.07
N VAL A 76 5.47 -7.54 15.95
CA VAL A 76 4.16 -8.16 15.73
C VAL A 76 3.13 -7.06 15.51
N LEU A 77 2.27 -7.23 14.51
CA LEU A 77 1.14 -6.32 14.30
C LEU A 77 0.11 -6.57 15.41
N CYS A 78 -0.18 -5.55 16.20
CA CYS A 78 -1.14 -5.61 17.30
C CYS A 78 -2.23 -4.55 17.12
N GLY A 79 -3.46 -4.92 17.45
CA GLY A 79 -4.62 -4.04 17.33
C GLY A 79 -5.89 -4.82 17.04
N ARG A 80 -7.05 -4.17 17.24
CA ARG A 80 -8.36 -4.73 16.95
C ARG A 80 -9.22 -3.67 16.29
N SER A 81 -9.86 -4.04 15.19
CA SER A 81 -10.85 -3.21 14.51
C SER A 81 -11.82 -4.12 13.76
N PRO A 82 -13.13 -3.87 13.81
CA PRO A 82 -14.10 -4.60 12.98
C PRO A 82 -13.87 -4.33 11.47
N ASN A 83 -13.16 -3.26 11.13
CA ASN A 83 -12.88 -2.85 9.76
C ASN A 83 -11.60 -3.49 9.20
N LEU A 84 -10.87 -4.29 10.01
CA LEU A 84 -9.72 -5.05 9.52
C LEU A 84 -10.21 -6.33 8.84
N LYS A 85 -10.00 -6.45 7.53
CA LYS A 85 -10.53 -7.55 6.71
C LYS A 85 -9.44 -8.26 5.93
N TRP A 86 -9.69 -9.53 5.63
CA TRP A 86 -8.92 -10.30 4.66
C TRP A 86 -9.72 -10.37 3.36
N VAL A 87 -9.16 -9.84 2.28
CA VAL A 87 -9.84 -9.74 0.98
C VAL A 87 -9.15 -10.65 -0.03
N GLU A 88 -9.91 -11.51 -0.70
CA GLU A 88 -9.36 -12.41 -1.73
C GLU A 88 -8.78 -11.61 -2.90
N HIS A 89 -7.61 -12.04 -3.36
CA HIS A 89 -6.93 -11.52 -4.55
C HIS A 89 -6.39 -12.68 -5.39
N THR A 90 -6.19 -12.45 -6.68
CA THR A 90 -5.66 -13.46 -7.61
C THR A 90 -4.68 -12.85 -8.60
N GLY A 91 -3.54 -13.50 -8.77
CA GLY A 91 -2.46 -13.07 -9.66
C GLY A 91 -1.48 -12.12 -8.98
N ALA A 92 -0.71 -11.41 -9.81
CA ALA A 92 0.10 -10.29 -9.34
C ALA A 92 -0.77 -9.25 -8.63
N PHE A 93 -0.22 -8.65 -7.58
CA PHE A 93 -0.95 -7.65 -6.80
C PHE A 93 -1.28 -6.42 -7.67
N ASP A 94 -2.54 -6.02 -7.65
CA ASP A 94 -3.06 -4.87 -8.37
C ASP A 94 -3.94 -4.08 -7.41
N LEU A 95 -3.50 -2.86 -7.09
CA LEU A 95 -4.16 -1.96 -6.15
C LEU A 95 -5.57 -1.58 -6.61
N THR A 96 -5.82 -1.54 -7.93
CA THR A 96 -7.12 -1.14 -8.47
C THR A 96 -8.18 -2.23 -8.40
N LYS A 97 -7.78 -3.49 -8.15
CA LYS A 97 -8.70 -4.63 -7.99
C LYS A 97 -9.28 -4.75 -6.58
N LEU A 98 -8.82 -3.95 -5.62
CA LEU A 98 -9.43 -3.88 -4.30
C LEU A 98 -10.77 -3.14 -4.39
N SER A 99 -11.79 -3.63 -3.69
CA SER A 99 -13.10 -2.97 -3.66
C SER A 99 -13.01 -1.56 -3.04
N ALA A 100 -13.99 -0.72 -3.37
CA ALA A 100 -14.15 0.60 -2.78
C ALA A 100 -13.98 0.57 -1.25
N GLY A 101 -13.24 1.53 -0.72
CA GLY A 101 -12.97 1.68 0.70
C GLY A 101 -11.90 0.73 1.27
N HIS A 102 -11.45 -0.29 0.55
CA HIS A 102 -10.40 -1.19 1.04
C HIS A 102 -9.00 -0.60 0.84
N ALA A 103 -8.35 -0.23 1.94
CA ALA A 103 -6.96 0.21 1.96
C ALA A 103 -6.04 -0.94 2.43
N PRO A 104 -5.12 -1.45 1.60
CA PRO A 104 -4.23 -2.54 1.99
C PRO A 104 -3.20 -2.07 3.02
N ILE A 105 -2.88 -2.94 3.98
CA ILE A 105 -1.90 -2.63 5.03
C ILE A 105 -0.49 -2.87 4.51
N ILE A 106 0.31 -1.81 4.47
CA ILE A 106 1.75 -1.87 4.23
C ILE A 106 2.40 -2.51 5.46
N GLY A 107 3.08 -3.64 5.26
CA GLY A 107 3.82 -4.31 6.34
C GLY A 107 5.32 -4.11 6.28
N GLY A 108 5.84 -3.64 5.14
CA GLY A 108 7.27 -3.54 4.92
C GLY A 108 7.65 -3.12 3.51
N LYS A 109 8.92 -3.32 3.19
CA LYS A 109 9.51 -3.05 1.88
C LYS A 109 10.70 -3.94 1.61
N ASP A 110 10.96 -4.24 0.34
CA ASP A 110 12.19 -4.96 -0.04
C ASP A 110 13.43 -4.04 -0.01
N SER A 111 14.59 -4.59 -0.38
CA SER A 111 15.86 -3.85 -0.40
C SER A 111 15.93 -2.74 -1.45
N ASN A 112 15.03 -2.74 -2.44
CA ASN A 112 14.94 -1.71 -3.45
C ASN A 112 13.89 -0.65 -3.11
N GLY A 113 13.12 -0.83 -2.02
CA GLY A 113 12.04 0.06 -1.61
C GLY A 113 10.65 -0.35 -2.10
N ALA A 114 10.52 -1.46 -2.84
CA ALA A 114 9.22 -1.94 -3.30
C ALA A 114 8.35 -2.28 -2.09
N THR A 115 7.14 -1.72 -2.05
CA THR A 115 6.20 -1.89 -0.95
C THR A 115 5.74 -3.35 -0.85
N LEU A 116 5.77 -3.88 0.38
CA LEU A 116 5.24 -5.20 0.71
C LEU A 116 3.93 -5.05 1.50
N PHE A 117 2.87 -5.68 0.99
CA PHE A 117 1.57 -5.78 1.66
C PHE A 117 1.47 -7.09 2.42
N ILE A 118 0.75 -7.06 3.54
CA ILE A 118 0.51 -8.25 4.37
C ILE A 118 -0.50 -9.16 3.67
N THR A 119 -0.16 -10.43 3.53
CA THR A 119 -1.04 -11.44 2.95
C THR A 119 -1.18 -12.67 3.84
N ARG A 120 -2.13 -13.53 3.48
CA ARG A 120 -2.17 -14.92 3.95
C ARG A 120 -2.56 -15.86 2.81
N ILE A 121 -2.01 -17.06 2.86
CA ILE A 121 -2.18 -18.08 1.82
C ILE A 121 -2.82 -19.32 2.46
N ARG A 122 -3.94 -19.78 1.89
CA ARG A 122 -4.52 -21.08 2.26
C ARG A 122 -3.69 -22.18 1.61
N MET A 123 -3.01 -22.98 2.42
CA MET A 123 -2.20 -24.10 1.96
C MET A 123 -3.10 -25.31 1.71
N GLY A 124 -2.93 -25.96 0.56
CA GLY A 124 -3.55 -27.25 0.26
C GLY A 124 -2.51 -28.37 0.21
N SER A 125 -2.94 -29.62 0.43
CA SER A 125 -2.14 -30.77 0.00
C SER A 125 -2.18 -30.86 -1.52
N SER A 126 -1.03 -30.83 -2.18
CA SER A 126 -0.92 -31.25 -3.56
C SER A 126 -0.69 -32.77 -3.61
N ASP A 127 -1.65 -33.55 -3.13
CA ASP A 127 -1.68 -34.98 -3.43
C ASP A 127 -2.61 -35.21 -4.62
N ALA A 128 -1.99 -35.33 -5.79
CA ALA A 128 -2.63 -35.71 -7.03
C ALA A 128 -3.05 -37.19 -6.98
N ALA A 129 -4.07 -37.52 -6.20
CA ALA A 129 -4.94 -38.69 -6.33
C ALA A 129 -5.95 -38.66 -5.18
N GLN A 130 -7.21 -38.30 -5.48
CA GLN A 130 -8.40 -38.25 -4.58
C GLN A 130 -8.77 -36.88 -3.97
N SER A 131 -9.47 -36.08 -4.78
CA SER A 131 -10.83 -35.56 -4.54
C SER A 131 -11.24 -34.86 -3.21
N ARG A 132 -10.35 -34.54 -2.26
CA ARG A 132 -10.63 -33.52 -1.23
C ARG A 132 -9.36 -32.75 -0.90
N SER A 133 -9.27 -31.51 -1.39
CA SER A 133 -8.24 -30.56 -0.93
C SER A 133 -8.49 -30.26 0.55
N THR A 134 -7.83 -31.00 1.44
CA THR A 134 -7.79 -30.66 2.86
C THR A 134 -6.80 -29.52 3.03
N SER A 135 -7.29 -28.34 3.42
CA SER A 135 -6.40 -27.25 3.78
C SER A 135 -5.54 -27.66 4.96
N ILE A 136 -4.21 -27.54 4.82
CA ILE A 136 -3.22 -27.89 5.85
C ILE A 136 -2.74 -26.66 6.62
N GLY A 137 -3.54 -25.59 6.64
CA GLY A 137 -3.26 -24.35 7.35
C GLY A 137 -3.35 -23.10 6.48
N VAL A 138 -3.20 -21.95 7.13
CA VAL A 138 -3.22 -20.62 6.53
C VAL A 138 -1.95 -19.90 6.96
N GLN A 139 -1.07 -19.60 6.00
CA GLN A 139 0.26 -19.07 6.26
C GLN A 139 0.30 -17.56 5.97
N PRO A 140 0.62 -16.71 6.96
CA PRO A 140 0.87 -15.29 6.73
C PRO A 140 2.13 -15.08 5.87
N GLY A 141 2.12 -14.02 5.06
CA GLY A 141 3.15 -13.75 4.08
C GLY A 141 3.11 -12.33 3.55
N LYS A 142 3.63 -12.16 2.33
CA LYS A 142 3.81 -10.86 1.68
C LYS A 142 3.44 -10.88 0.20
N VAL A 143 3.21 -9.71 -0.37
CA VAL A 143 3.16 -9.49 -1.82
C VAL A 143 3.60 -8.07 -2.16
N SER A 144 4.24 -7.88 -3.32
CA SER A 144 4.40 -6.57 -3.98
C SER A 144 3.83 -6.62 -5.39
N ALA A 145 3.69 -5.48 -6.05
CA ALA A 145 3.23 -5.46 -7.45
C ALA A 145 4.27 -6.03 -8.45
N LEU A 146 5.52 -6.23 -8.02
CA LEU A 146 6.56 -6.89 -8.82
C LEU A 146 6.52 -8.42 -8.70
N MET A 147 5.80 -8.96 -7.71
CA MET A 147 5.68 -10.40 -7.49
C MET A 147 4.57 -10.98 -8.36
N GLN A 148 4.76 -12.21 -8.83
CA GLN A 148 3.74 -12.92 -9.62
C GLN A 148 2.56 -13.40 -8.77
N GLY A 149 2.66 -13.38 -7.44
CA GLY A 149 1.66 -13.80 -6.48
C GLY A 149 2.17 -13.60 -5.05
N ALA A 150 1.37 -13.93 -4.04
CA ALA A 150 1.80 -13.83 -2.66
C ALA A 150 2.82 -14.92 -2.30
N SER A 151 3.78 -14.57 -1.44
CA SER A 151 4.79 -15.49 -0.91
C SER A 151 4.59 -15.68 0.59
N ALA A 152 4.73 -16.91 1.08
CA ALA A 152 4.76 -17.23 2.51
C ALA A 152 5.79 -18.33 2.82
N ALA A 153 6.33 -18.28 4.03
CA ALA A 153 7.15 -19.34 4.59
C ALA A 153 6.28 -20.58 4.85
N PHE A 154 6.64 -21.76 4.32
CA PHE A 154 6.09 -23.03 4.77
C PHE A 154 7.05 -24.22 4.64
N ASN A 155 7.18 -25.03 5.70
CA ASN A 155 7.98 -26.27 5.75
C ASN A 155 9.43 -26.11 5.24
N GLY A 156 10.12 -25.04 5.65
CA GLY A 156 11.52 -24.78 5.27
C GLY A 156 11.71 -24.11 3.91
N GLN A 157 10.63 -23.84 3.17
CA GLN A 157 10.66 -23.25 1.84
C GLN A 157 9.82 -21.97 1.72
N GLU A 158 10.14 -21.17 0.71
CA GLU A 158 9.28 -20.10 0.24
C GLU A 158 8.22 -20.68 -0.71
N TYR A 159 6.94 -20.48 -0.37
CA TYR A 159 5.81 -20.89 -1.19
C TYR A 159 5.14 -19.69 -1.84
N THR A 160 4.93 -19.75 -3.16
CA THR A 160 4.23 -18.70 -3.92
C THR A 160 2.85 -19.17 -4.37
N ALA A 161 1.82 -18.37 -4.08
CA ALA A 161 0.44 -18.66 -4.46
C ALA A 161 -0.15 -17.56 -5.35
N GLN A 162 -0.89 -18.00 -6.37
CA GLN A 162 -1.67 -17.10 -7.21
C GLN A 162 -2.96 -16.64 -6.54
N LYS A 163 -3.59 -17.48 -5.71
CA LYS A 163 -4.78 -17.13 -4.91
C LYS A 163 -4.37 -16.93 -3.46
N TYR A 164 -4.69 -15.76 -2.91
CA TYR A 164 -4.34 -15.37 -1.54
C TYR A 164 -5.34 -14.34 -1.01
N GLU A 165 -5.21 -13.97 0.25
CA GLU A 165 -5.95 -12.86 0.85
C GLU A 165 -4.99 -11.75 1.26
N VAL A 166 -5.34 -10.50 0.99
CA VAL A 166 -4.60 -9.31 1.42
C VAL A 166 -5.27 -8.74 2.67
N LEU A 167 -4.46 -8.33 3.66
CA LEU A 167 -4.97 -7.64 4.84
C LEU A 167 -5.27 -6.18 4.46
N VAL A 168 -6.51 -5.76 4.68
CA VAL A 168 -6.97 -4.39 4.41
C VAL A 168 -7.64 -3.80 5.65
N HIS A 169 -7.62 -2.48 5.74
CA HIS A 169 -8.56 -1.73 6.57
C HIS A 169 -9.64 -1.12 5.68
N GLU A 170 -10.89 -1.32 6.04
CA GLU A 170 -12.03 -0.75 5.34
C GLU A 170 -12.33 0.66 5.85
N TYR A 171 -12.44 1.59 4.90
CA TYR A 171 -12.88 2.96 5.09
C TYR A 171 -14.15 3.17 4.28
N GLU A 172 -15.29 2.99 4.93
CA GLU A 172 -16.60 3.09 4.29
C GLU A 172 -16.84 4.48 3.69
N GLY A 173 -17.38 4.49 2.47
CA GLY A 173 -17.74 5.70 1.74
C GLY A 173 -16.64 6.31 0.89
N PHE A 174 -15.44 5.72 0.84
CA PHE A 174 -14.38 6.14 -0.07
C PHE A 174 -14.32 5.27 -1.32
N SER A 175 -14.14 5.89 -2.48
CA SER A 175 -14.04 5.19 -3.77
C SER A 175 -13.12 5.93 -4.73
N TRP A 176 -12.65 5.20 -5.75
CA TRP A 176 -12.08 5.78 -6.96
C TRP A 176 -13.11 5.63 -8.07
N ILE A 177 -13.56 6.74 -8.66
CA ILE A 177 -14.56 6.75 -9.73
C ILE A 177 -13.87 7.04 -11.05
N GLN A 178 -13.93 6.09 -11.99
CA GLN A 178 -13.47 6.26 -13.36
C GLN A 178 -14.33 7.31 -14.08
N ILE A 179 -13.67 8.27 -14.73
CA ILE A 179 -14.28 9.27 -15.61
C ILE A 179 -13.48 9.43 -16.90
N HIS A 180 -14.08 10.10 -17.89
CA HIS A 180 -13.40 10.60 -19.08
C HIS A 180 -13.55 12.13 -19.15
N ARG A 181 -12.48 12.87 -18.85
CA ARG A 181 -12.41 14.34 -18.74
C ARG A 181 -13.32 14.98 -17.69
N ASP A 182 -14.61 15.02 -17.96
CA ASP A 182 -15.62 15.78 -17.22
C ASP A 182 -16.98 15.04 -17.31
N PRO A 183 -17.94 15.35 -16.40
CA PRO A 183 -17.81 16.19 -15.21
C PRO A 183 -17.04 15.51 -14.06
N ILE A 184 -16.46 16.31 -13.17
CA ILE A 184 -15.95 15.82 -11.87
C ILE A 184 -17.13 15.25 -11.07
N PRO A 185 -17.03 14.01 -10.54
CA PRO A 185 -18.15 13.35 -9.88
C PRO A 185 -18.54 14.05 -8.59
N SER A 186 -19.84 14.04 -8.27
CA SER A 186 -20.35 14.45 -6.97
C SER A 186 -19.70 13.63 -5.85
N GLY A 187 -19.26 14.30 -4.78
CA GLY A 187 -18.54 13.65 -3.68
C GLY A 187 -17.03 13.56 -3.88
N ALA A 188 -16.47 14.10 -4.98
CA ALA A 188 -15.03 14.28 -5.10
C ALA A 188 -14.48 15.13 -3.95
N ILE A 189 -13.39 14.68 -3.34
CA ILE A 189 -12.82 15.34 -2.16
C ILE A 189 -11.98 16.54 -2.62
N PRO A 190 -12.32 17.77 -2.21
CA PRO A 190 -11.48 18.94 -2.46
C PRO A 190 -10.12 18.75 -1.78
N ALA A 191 -9.04 18.84 -2.54
CA ALA A 191 -7.68 18.62 -2.06
C ALA A 191 -6.78 19.85 -2.19
N GLY A 192 -7.19 20.83 -3.02
CA GLY A 192 -6.44 22.06 -3.24
C GLY A 192 -7.23 23.10 -4.02
N HIS A 193 -6.56 24.14 -4.47
CA HIS A 193 -7.11 25.14 -5.38
C HIS A 193 -6.03 25.69 -6.30
N GLU A 194 -6.43 26.08 -7.52
CA GLU A 194 -5.57 26.73 -8.50
C GLU A 194 -6.35 27.80 -9.27
N ASN A 195 -5.86 29.04 -9.28
CA ASN A 195 -6.51 30.16 -9.97
C ASN A 195 -8.00 30.32 -9.59
N GLY A 196 -8.32 30.15 -8.31
CA GLY A 196 -9.69 30.22 -7.78
C GLY A 196 -10.57 28.99 -8.04
N ASN A 197 -10.09 27.99 -8.79
CA ASN A 197 -10.80 26.73 -9.02
C ASN A 197 -10.41 25.67 -8.00
N THR A 198 -11.35 24.81 -7.62
CA THR A 198 -11.04 23.67 -6.74
C THR A 198 -10.24 22.59 -7.49
N LEU A 199 -9.21 22.06 -6.84
CA LEU A 199 -8.48 20.88 -7.28
C LEU A 199 -8.93 19.63 -6.52
N TYR A 200 -9.07 18.54 -7.25
CA TYR A 200 -9.43 17.20 -6.78
C TYR A 200 -8.29 16.22 -7.07
N VAL A 201 -8.25 15.13 -6.31
CA VAL A 201 -7.26 14.07 -6.52
C VAL A 201 -7.67 13.20 -7.70
N ALA A 202 -6.76 13.00 -8.64
CA ALA A 202 -6.90 12.06 -9.73
C ALA A 202 -5.79 10.99 -9.68
N ARG A 203 -6.08 9.80 -10.19
CA ARG A 203 -5.05 8.81 -10.54
C ARG A 203 -5.27 8.25 -11.94
N ALA A 204 -4.21 7.77 -12.59
CA ALA A 204 -4.30 7.17 -13.92
C ALA A 204 -3.19 6.14 -14.17
N PHE A 205 -3.45 5.19 -15.07
CA PHE A 205 -2.47 4.19 -15.50
C PHE A 205 -1.44 4.77 -16.46
N PHE A 206 -0.16 4.55 -16.20
CA PHE A 206 0.97 4.84 -17.08
C PHE A 206 1.63 3.54 -17.50
N ILE A 207 2.03 3.44 -18.76
CA ILE A 207 2.65 2.23 -19.32
C ILE A 207 4.03 2.62 -19.86
N ALA A 208 5.07 1.97 -19.37
CA ALA A 208 6.42 2.12 -19.86
C ALA A 208 6.78 0.95 -20.80
N GLY A 209 7.44 1.24 -21.92
CA GLY A 209 7.89 0.21 -22.88
C GLY A 209 6.86 -0.21 -23.94
N GLY A 210 5.77 0.56 -24.12
CA GLY A 210 4.74 0.28 -25.12
C GLY A 210 3.64 -0.67 -24.63
N PRO A 211 2.72 -1.11 -25.52
CA PRO A 211 1.61 -2.00 -25.16
C PRO A 211 2.09 -3.28 -24.47
N GLY A 212 1.50 -3.60 -23.31
CA GLY A 212 1.91 -4.76 -22.50
C GLY A 212 3.15 -4.53 -21.63
N GLY A 213 3.74 -3.33 -21.68
CA GLY A 213 4.83 -2.94 -20.82
C GLY A 213 4.44 -2.78 -19.35
N GLN A 214 5.42 -2.44 -18.52
CA GLN A 214 5.22 -2.30 -17.08
C GLN A 214 4.19 -1.20 -16.80
N LYS A 215 3.29 -1.44 -15.85
CA LYS A 215 2.25 -0.50 -15.45
C LYS A 215 2.65 0.24 -14.18
N SER A 216 2.32 1.51 -14.10
CA SER A 216 2.26 2.27 -12.85
C SER A 216 0.92 3.00 -12.75
N ILE A 217 0.52 3.35 -11.54
CA ILE A 217 -0.67 4.16 -11.26
C ILE A 217 -0.12 5.46 -10.67
N GLN A 218 -0.22 6.55 -11.41
CA GLN A 218 0.30 7.86 -10.96
C GLN A 218 -0.82 8.70 -10.36
N VAL A 219 -0.47 9.51 -9.35
CA VAL A 219 -1.38 10.47 -8.71
C VAL A 219 -1.13 11.85 -9.29
N GLY A 220 -2.21 12.61 -9.49
CA GLY A 220 -2.20 13.96 -10.02
C GLY A 220 -3.43 14.75 -9.58
N LYS A 221 -3.73 15.81 -10.32
CA LYS A 221 -4.81 16.75 -10.01
C LYS A 221 -5.82 16.88 -11.14
N ALA A 222 -7.08 16.99 -10.80
CA ALA A 222 -8.16 17.34 -11.73
C ALA A 222 -8.89 18.59 -11.23
N GLY A 223 -9.50 19.33 -12.13
CA GLY A 223 -10.25 20.54 -11.81
C GLY A 223 -11.07 20.99 -13.00
N PRO A 224 -12.08 21.85 -12.82
CA PRO A 224 -12.96 22.29 -13.90
C PRO A 224 -12.22 23.05 -15.02
N HIS A 225 -11.04 23.61 -14.72
CA HIS A 225 -10.18 24.31 -15.68
C HIS A 225 -9.09 23.42 -16.29
N ILE A 226 -8.97 22.16 -15.88
CA ILE A 226 -7.98 21.20 -16.38
C ILE A 226 -8.67 20.25 -17.35
N LYS A 227 -8.15 20.13 -18.57
CA LYS A 227 -8.66 19.17 -19.57
C LYS A 227 -8.24 17.75 -19.18
N GLY A 228 -9.14 17.01 -18.53
CA GLY A 228 -8.82 15.70 -17.94
C GLY A 228 -8.23 15.84 -16.54
N ALA A 229 -7.12 15.16 -16.30
CA ALA A 229 -6.28 15.39 -15.13
C ALA A 229 -4.82 15.58 -15.54
N SER A 230 -4.13 16.35 -14.73
CA SER A 230 -2.73 16.71 -14.90
C SER A 230 -1.86 15.92 -13.92
N PHE A 231 -0.75 15.39 -14.44
CA PHE A 231 0.18 14.56 -13.70
C PHE A 231 1.60 15.07 -13.90
N SER A 232 2.33 15.31 -12.80
CA SER A 232 3.78 15.45 -12.86
C SER A 232 4.44 14.12 -13.23
N TYR A 233 5.38 14.17 -14.16
CA TYR A 233 6.12 13.00 -14.59
C TYR A 233 7.58 13.36 -14.90
N GLY A 234 8.49 12.85 -14.08
CA GLY A 234 9.93 13.10 -14.20
C GLY A 234 10.57 12.57 -15.48
N LYS A 235 11.90 12.76 -15.59
CA LYS A 235 12.73 12.51 -16.80
C LYS A 235 12.50 13.49 -17.97
N GLY A 236 12.19 14.74 -17.65
CA GLY A 236 12.07 15.82 -18.66
C GLY A 236 10.73 15.88 -19.39
N TYR A 237 9.75 15.06 -19.00
CA TYR A 237 8.39 15.14 -19.56
C TYR A 237 7.55 16.27 -18.93
N GLY A 238 7.85 16.66 -17.69
CA GLY A 238 7.18 17.77 -17.01
C GLY A 238 5.75 17.43 -16.64
N GLU A 239 4.79 17.92 -17.41
CA GLU A 239 3.35 17.72 -17.22
C GLU A 239 2.77 16.80 -18.30
N ILE A 240 1.99 15.81 -17.86
CA ILE A 240 1.24 14.91 -18.75
C ILE A 240 -0.25 15.03 -18.41
N LEU A 241 -1.07 15.31 -19.43
CA LEU A 241 -2.53 15.30 -19.33
C LEU A 241 -3.09 13.93 -19.72
N LYS A 242 -4.11 13.47 -18.99
CA LYS A 242 -4.89 12.27 -19.35
C LYS A 242 -6.38 12.51 -19.22
N ASP A 243 -7.12 11.96 -20.17
CA ASP A 243 -8.57 12.05 -20.23
C ASP A 243 -9.22 10.96 -19.37
N ASP A 244 -8.75 9.72 -19.49
CA ASP A 244 -9.25 8.58 -18.72
C ASP A 244 -8.53 8.48 -17.37
N VAL A 245 -9.23 8.83 -16.31
CA VAL A 245 -8.70 8.95 -14.96
C VAL A 245 -9.70 8.45 -13.93
N GLU A 246 -9.23 8.16 -12.73
CA GLU A 246 -10.10 7.92 -11.58
C GLU A 246 -10.01 9.10 -10.60
N ILE A 247 -11.15 9.58 -10.12
CA ILE A 247 -11.24 10.64 -9.12
C ILE A 247 -11.49 10.05 -7.74
N PHE A 248 -10.76 10.50 -6.72
CA PHE A 248 -10.99 10.08 -5.34
C PHE A 248 -12.20 10.79 -4.76
N VAL A 249 -13.19 10.00 -4.34
CA VAL A 249 -14.45 10.49 -3.78
C VAL A 249 -14.66 9.94 -2.38
N GLY A 250 -15.42 10.67 -1.57
CA GLY A 250 -15.85 10.25 -0.24
C GLY A 250 -16.12 11.42 0.69
N ASP A 251 -16.20 11.11 1.98
CA ASP A 251 -16.44 12.12 3.01
C ASP A 251 -15.13 12.83 3.39
N SER A 252 -14.99 14.09 2.96
CA SER A 252 -13.81 14.92 3.26
C SER A 252 -13.59 15.14 4.75
N SER A 253 -14.63 14.98 5.59
CA SER A 253 -14.50 15.08 7.03
C SER A 253 -13.77 13.88 7.65
N LYS A 254 -13.68 12.74 6.94
CA LYS A 254 -13.00 11.51 7.37
C LYS A 254 -11.55 11.39 6.89
N VAL A 255 -11.02 12.42 6.24
CA VAL A 255 -9.58 12.55 5.94
C VAL A 255 -8.98 13.74 6.66
N LYS A 256 -7.67 13.68 6.89
CA LYS A 256 -6.85 14.77 7.43
C LYS A 256 -5.58 14.91 6.61
N TRP A 257 -4.98 16.09 6.68
CA TRP A 257 -3.68 16.38 6.09
C TRP A 257 -2.63 16.39 7.19
N VAL A 258 -1.54 15.67 6.97
CA VAL A 258 -0.46 15.48 7.94
C VAL A 258 0.83 16.04 7.36
N SER A 259 1.42 17.02 8.05
CA SER A 259 2.69 17.62 7.62
C SER A 259 3.79 16.58 7.53
N HIS A 260 4.58 16.66 6.47
CA HIS A 260 5.74 15.81 6.22
C HIS A 260 6.84 16.59 5.49
N SER A 261 8.05 16.05 5.50
CA SER A 261 9.23 16.65 4.89
C SER A 261 10.13 15.55 4.34
N GLY A 262 10.72 15.77 3.17
CA GLY A 262 11.58 14.79 2.51
C GLY A 262 10.82 13.62 1.89
N PRO A 263 11.52 12.51 1.59
CA PRO A 263 10.91 11.33 0.97
C PRO A 263 9.83 10.70 1.87
N ALA A 264 8.71 10.30 1.27
CA ALA A 264 7.58 9.74 2.02
C ALA A 264 7.75 8.23 2.30
N GLU A 265 8.24 7.91 3.49
CA GLU A 265 8.31 6.54 4.03
C GLU A 265 7.09 6.25 4.91
N PHE A 266 6.40 5.11 4.70
CA PHE A 266 5.18 4.79 5.45
C PHE A 266 5.39 4.77 6.98
N ASP A 267 6.54 4.26 7.45
CA ASP A 267 6.88 4.20 8.88
C ASP A 267 7.15 5.59 9.50
N ASP A 268 7.29 6.64 8.70
CA ASP A 268 7.52 8.02 9.15
C ASP A 268 6.24 8.89 9.10
N ILE A 269 5.19 8.40 8.43
CA ILE A 269 3.93 9.14 8.28
C ILE A 269 3.07 8.99 9.53
N LYS A 270 2.73 10.12 10.16
CA LYS A 270 1.91 10.19 11.39
C LYS A 270 0.42 10.00 11.09
N GLY A 271 0.03 8.77 10.77
CA GLY A 271 -1.35 8.36 10.49
C GLY A 271 -1.40 7.23 9.46
N ASN A 272 -2.61 6.87 9.02
CA ASN A 272 -2.76 5.93 7.90
C ASN A 272 -2.87 6.68 6.58
N PRO A 273 -1.82 6.72 5.74
CA PRO A 273 -1.87 7.45 4.48
C PRO A 273 -2.85 6.82 3.49
N VAL A 274 -3.47 7.66 2.66
CA VAL A 274 -4.26 7.20 1.52
C VAL A 274 -3.31 6.81 0.39
N LEU A 275 -3.39 5.54 -0.04
CA LEU A 275 -2.61 5.00 -1.16
C LEU A 275 -3.23 5.46 -2.48
N GLY A 276 -2.59 6.44 -3.13
CA GLY A 276 -3.08 6.99 -4.38
C GLY A 276 -2.65 6.19 -5.61
N GLY A 277 -1.51 5.51 -5.53
CA GLY A 277 -0.98 4.73 -6.64
C GLY A 277 0.32 4.01 -6.31
N MET A 278 1.00 3.58 -7.36
CA MET A 278 2.25 2.84 -7.26
C MET A 278 3.10 3.09 -8.51
N ASP A 279 4.37 3.39 -8.34
CA ASP A 279 5.29 3.63 -9.46
C ASP A 279 5.77 2.31 -10.11
N PHE A 280 6.65 2.41 -11.11
CA PHE A 280 7.20 1.22 -11.79
C PHE A 280 8.15 0.40 -10.90
N GLY A 281 8.69 0.97 -9.83
CA GLY A 281 9.49 0.24 -8.84
C GLY A 281 8.64 -0.46 -7.78
N SER A 282 7.31 -0.40 -7.88
CA SER A 282 6.39 -0.82 -6.81
C SER A 282 6.55 -0.01 -5.52
N HIS A 283 7.04 1.23 -5.61
CA HIS A 283 6.98 2.19 -4.50
C HIS A 283 5.57 2.77 -4.45
N THR A 284 5.00 2.78 -3.25
CA THR A 284 3.70 3.42 -3.02
C THR A 284 3.79 4.91 -3.32
N LEU A 285 2.78 5.44 -4.02
CA LEU A 285 2.56 6.87 -4.20
C LEU A 285 1.43 7.32 -3.27
N PHE A 286 1.74 8.24 -2.37
CA PHE A 286 0.77 8.87 -1.48
C PHE A 286 0.21 10.14 -2.10
N ILE A 287 -1.03 10.47 -1.75
CA ILE A 287 -1.66 11.75 -2.12
C ILE A 287 -1.03 12.85 -1.26
N ALA A 288 -0.47 13.86 -1.91
CA ALA A 288 0.20 14.98 -1.25
C ALA A 288 -0.33 16.33 -1.73
N ARG A 289 -0.17 17.37 -0.91
CA ARG A 289 -0.44 18.76 -1.30
C ARG A 289 0.56 19.74 -0.69
N VAL A 290 0.73 20.89 -1.33
CA VAL A 290 1.65 21.96 -0.88
C VAL A 290 1.18 23.35 -1.32
N PRO A 291 1.30 24.39 -0.46
CA PRO A 291 1.12 25.77 -0.90
C PRO A 291 2.19 26.16 -1.94
N TYR A 292 1.78 26.77 -3.05
CA TYR A 292 2.68 27.19 -4.10
C TYR A 292 2.07 28.33 -4.92
N ASN A 293 2.75 29.48 -5.03
CA ASN A 293 2.30 30.66 -5.79
C ASN A 293 0.83 31.04 -5.51
N ASP A 294 0.50 31.27 -4.23
CA ASP A 294 -0.85 31.59 -3.73
C ASP A 294 -1.93 30.52 -3.96
N ASP A 295 -1.55 29.38 -4.54
CA ASP A 295 -2.40 28.21 -4.73
C ASP A 295 -2.09 27.10 -3.70
N LEU A 296 -2.94 26.09 -3.67
CA LEU A 296 -2.72 24.85 -2.92
C LEU A 296 -2.69 23.68 -3.90
N GLN A 297 -1.49 23.22 -4.23
CA GLN A 297 -1.25 22.27 -5.31
C GLN A 297 -1.31 20.84 -4.82
N VAL A 298 -1.88 19.95 -5.66
CA VAL A 298 -2.05 18.52 -5.36
C VAL A 298 -1.11 17.71 -6.25
N GLY A 299 -0.49 16.68 -5.67
CA GLY A 299 0.43 15.80 -6.37
C GLY A 299 0.68 14.52 -5.60
N LYS A 300 1.91 14.04 -5.71
CA LYS A 300 2.33 12.72 -5.22
C LYS A 300 3.58 12.81 -4.36
N ALA A 301 3.68 11.95 -3.37
CA ALA A 301 4.90 11.75 -2.58
C ALA A 301 5.22 10.25 -2.48
N SER A 302 6.49 9.91 -2.37
CA SER A 302 6.96 8.52 -2.26
C SER A 302 8.35 8.48 -1.64
N VAL A 303 8.74 7.32 -1.12
CA VAL A 303 10.11 7.07 -0.68
C VAL A 303 11.13 7.18 -1.83
N ALA A 304 10.68 6.97 -3.07
CA ALA A 304 11.50 7.09 -4.28
C ALA A 304 11.61 8.53 -4.83
N LEU A 305 10.85 9.48 -4.27
CA LEU A 305 10.90 10.90 -4.64
C LEU A 305 11.75 11.63 -3.61
N LEU A 306 13.04 11.78 -3.91
CA LEU A 306 14.03 12.19 -2.91
C LEU A 306 13.90 13.66 -2.49
N GLU A 307 13.33 14.48 -3.37
CA GLU A 307 13.10 15.91 -3.21
C GLU A 307 11.75 16.24 -2.55
N GLY A 308 11.03 15.23 -2.06
CA GLY A 308 9.74 15.35 -1.38
C GLY A 308 8.55 15.06 -2.29
N MET A 309 7.57 15.97 -2.32
CA MET A 309 6.41 15.81 -3.19
C MET A 309 6.64 16.41 -4.58
N HIS A 310 6.07 15.77 -5.58
CA HIS A 310 6.08 16.19 -6.97
C HIS A 310 4.66 16.53 -7.42
N PHE A 311 4.50 17.63 -8.15
CA PHE A 311 3.22 18.05 -8.74
C PHE A 311 3.45 18.80 -10.05
N SER A 312 2.45 18.80 -10.93
CA SER A 312 2.51 19.54 -12.19
C SER A 312 2.04 20.98 -11.98
N TYR A 313 2.74 21.94 -12.57
CA TYR A 313 2.34 23.34 -12.56
C TYR A 313 2.90 24.04 -13.81
N SER A 314 2.03 24.72 -14.56
CA SER A 314 2.38 25.47 -15.78
C SER A 314 3.26 24.68 -16.78
N GLY A 315 2.90 23.43 -17.10
CA GLY A 315 3.66 22.60 -18.05
C GLY A 315 4.88 21.88 -17.46
N GLN A 316 5.22 22.13 -16.19
CA GLN A 316 6.43 21.60 -15.56
C GLN A 316 6.13 20.68 -14.38
N GLU A 317 7.08 19.78 -14.07
CA GLU A 317 7.11 19.07 -12.80
C GLU A 317 7.84 19.94 -11.78
N ILE A 318 7.17 20.24 -10.67
CA ILE A 318 7.69 21.01 -9.55
C ILE A 318 7.85 20.10 -8.34
N MET A 319 8.95 20.29 -7.62
CA MET A 319 9.32 19.50 -6.44
C MET A 319 9.29 20.39 -5.20
N ARG A 320 8.76 19.87 -4.09
CA ARG A 320 8.73 20.57 -2.80
C ARG A 320 9.02 19.61 -1.65
N ASN A 321 9.98 19.99 -0.83
CA ASN A 321 10.45 19.17 0.26
C ASN A 321 9.47 19.13 1.44
N ASP A 322 8.81 20.24 1.75
CA ASP A 322 7.83 20.33 2.84
C ASP A 322 6.41 20.37 2.27
N TYR A 323 5.55 19.49 2.78
CA TYR A 323 4.22 19.27 2.23
C TYR A 323 3.30 18.57 3.24
N GLU A 324 2.07 18.26 2.83
CA GLU A 324 1.14 17.47 3.63
C GLU A 324 0.71 16.20 2.88
N ILE A 325 0.57 15.09 3.60
CA ILE A 325 0.04 13.82 3.10
C ILE A 325 -1.41 13.63 3.56
N MET A 326 -2.28 13.21 2.64
CA MET A 326 -3.64 12.82 2.99
C MET A 326 -3.64 11.49 3.75
N CYS A 327 -4.20 11.50 4.95
CA CYS A 327 -4.41 10.32 5.79
C CYS A 327 -5.88 10.14 6.13
N TYR A 328 -6.30 8.90 6.33
CA TYR A 328 -7.58 8.61 6.96
C TYR A 328 -7.59 9.08 8.43
N LYS A 329 -8.77 9.48 8.92
CA LYS A 329 -9.01 9.75 10.34
C LYS A 329 -9.35 8.49 11.12
#